data_AF-A0A1M5ULW0-F1
#
_entry.id   AF-A0A1M5ULW0-F1
#
_cell.length_a   1.000
_cell.length_b   1.000
_cell.length_c   1.000
_cell.angle_alpha   90.00
_cell.angle_beta   90.00
_cell.angle_gamma   90.00
#
_symmetry.space_group_name_H-M   'P 1'
#
loop_
_entity.id
_entity.type
_entity.pdbx_description
1 polymer ?
#
loop_
_entity_poly.entity_id
_entity_poly.type
_entity_poly.pdbx_seq_one_letter_code
_entity_poly.pdbx_strand_id
1 'polypeptide(L)'
;MQWRWLQVAWVGLLMVPMTLAHAHEVRPAYLQIDEVGPGRYQLLWRTPVLAGMRLPVVLRLPDEVRDVVAPGAQELSDSLVERQVIDVGAQGLAGKRIEFVGLQATVTDVLVRVQMLDGTHSTTLVRPSQPWVDIATSLGPLAVAGAYLSHGIEHILFGFDHLLFVLGLILIVRNTRMLLLTVTGFTLAHSITLSLATLGVIHVPGPPVEACIALSILLLASEILRRQRGEPSLTATWPWAVAFSFGLLHGLGFASALIDIGLPQGDVPLALLAFNIGVEVGQLAFIAAVLGVMQLAKQFRIPRIIEFRLRTVTAYGVGVVAAFWFVERLAGFWA
;
A
#
# COMPACT_ATOMS: atom_id res chain seq x y z
N MET A 1 -50.38 -10.07 -11.11
CA MET A 1 -50.81 -10.38 -9.72
C MET A 1 -49.96 -11.43 -9.00
N GLN A 2 -48.91 -11.99 -9.63
CA GLN A 2 -48.06 -13.06 -9.06
C GLN A 2 -46.77 -12.55 -8.37
N TRP A 3 -46.45 -11.25 -8.44
CA TRP A 3 -45.20 -10.70 -7.87
C TRP A 3 -45.27 -10.38 -6.37
N ARG A 4 -46.47 -10.24 -5.79
CA ARG A 4 -46.64 -9.90 -4.36
C ARG A 4 -46.36 -11.06 -3.42
N TRP A 5 -46.52 -12.30 -3.88
CA TRP A 5 -46.28 -13.51 -3.08
C TRP A 5 -44.78 -13.83 -2.92
N LEU A 6 -43.96 -13.51 -3.93
CA LEU A 6 -42.51 -13.66 -3.86
C LEU A 6 -41.88 -12.68 -2.84
N GLN A 7 -42.38 -11.46 -2.72
CA GLN A 7 -41.88 -10.49 -1.73
C GLN A 7 -42.17 -10.91 -0.28
N VAL A 8 -43.30 -11.59 -0.03
CA VAL A 8 -43.62 -12.12 1.32
C VAL A 8 -42.75 -13.33 1.66
N ALA A 9 -42.39 -14.16 0.67
CA ALA A 9 -41.47 -15.28 0.87
C ALA A 9 -40.04 -14.82 1.22
N TRP A 10 -39.57 -13.71 0.64
CA TRP A 10 -38.26 -13.13 0.98
C TRP A 10 -38.21 -12.48 2.37
N VAL A 11 -39.30 -11.84 2.82
CA VAL A 11 -39.39 -11.30 4.19
C VAL A 11 -39.49 -12.43 5.23
N GLY A 12 -40.10 -13.56 4.88
CA GLY A 12 -40.11 -14.76 5.73
C GLY A 12 -38.75 -15.43 5.88
N LEU A 13 -37.90 -15.40 4.84
CA LEU A 13 -36.54 -15.96 4.88
C LEU A 13 -35.56 -15.10 5.72
N LEU A 14 -35.86 -13.82 5.92
CA LEU A 14 -35.09 -12.89 6.77
C LEU A 14 -35.51 -12.94 8.26
N MET A 15 -36.52 -13.74 8.60
CA MET A 15 -36.99 -13.98 9.98
C MET A 15 -36.50 -15.33 10.52
N VAL A 16 -35.27 -15.75 10.14
CA VAL A 16 -34.56 -16.78 10.91
C VAL A 16 -34.21 -16.13 12.26
N PRO A 17 -34.52 -16.76 13.41
CA PRO A 17 -34.13 -16.20 14.70
C PRO A 17 -32.62 -16.02 14.69
N MET A 18 -32.17 -14.77 14.82
CA MET A 18 -30.78 -14.46 15.14
C MET A 18 -30.51 -15.13 16.49
N THR A 19 -30.02 -16.36 16.46
CA THR A 19 -29.33 -16.93 17.61
C THR A 19 -28.28 -15.91 18.00
N LEU A 20 -28.34 -15.42 19.24
CA LEU A 20 -27.33 -14.56 19.85
C LEU A 20 -25.96 -15.02 19.33
N ALA A 21 -25.40 -14.24 18.41
CA ALA A 21 -24.05 -14.49 17.94
C ALA A 21 -23.17 -14.23 19.16
N HIS A 22 -22.72 -15.31 19.80
CA HIS A 22 -21.65 -15.22 20.76
C HIS A 22 -20.40 -14.81 19.99
N ALA A 23 -20.17 -13.51 19.90
CA ALA A 23 -18.86 -12.99 19.58
C ALA A 23 -17.93 -13.55 20.65
N HIS A 24 -17.08 -14.49 20.26
CA HIS A 24 -16.02 -14.95 21.14
C HIS A 24 -15.10 -13.75 21.34
N GLU A 25 -14.95 -13.27 22.58
CA GLU A 25 -13.91 -12.30 22.93
C GLU A 25 -12.55 -12.99 22.77
N VAL A 26 -12.00 -12.97 21.56
CA VAL A 26 -10.61 -13.37 21.33
C VAL A 26 -9.76 -12.20 21.79
N ARG A 27 -9.29 -12.28 23.04
CA ARG A 27 -8.34 -11.31 23.60
C ARG A 27 -6.94 -11.72 23.15
N PRO A 28 -6.23 -10.92 22.33
CA PRO A 28 -4.88 -11.26 21.93
C PRO A 28 -3.95 -11.24 23.16
N ALA A 29 -2.93 -12.09 23.13
CA ALA A 29 -1.80 -11.90 24.04
C ALA A 29 -1.03 -10.64 23.62
N TYR A 30 -0.32 -10.01 24.54
CA TYR A 30 0.34 -8.73 24.30
C TYR A 30 1.78 -8.76 24.79
N LEU A 31 2.72 -8.52 23.88
CA LEU A 31 4.13 -8.32 24.19
C LEU A 31 4.48 -6.85 23.96
N GLN A 32 4.99 -6.19 24.99
CA GLN A 32 5.56 -4.85 24.88
C GLN A 32 7.06 -4.90 25.19
N ILE A 33 7.85 -4.23 24.36
CA ILE A 33 9.30 -4.15 24.43
C ILE A 33 9.67 -2.68 24.42
N ASP A 34 10.09 -2.14 25.56
CA ASP A 34 10.52 -0.75 25.67
C ASP A 34 12.03 -0.70 25.92
N GLU A 35 12.80 -0.05 25.04
CA GLU A 35 14.22 0.21 25.28
C GLU A 35 14.37 1.28 26.36
N VAL A 36 14.99 0.94 27.50
CA VAL A 36 15.14 1.81 28.68
C VAL A 36 16.56 2.34 28.85
N GLY A 37 17.51 1.79 28.12
CA GLY A 37 18.91 2.17 28.07
C GLY A 37 19.60 1.45 26.91
N PRO A 38 20.78 1.89 26.44
CA PRO A 38 21.47 1.23 25.34
C PRO A 38 21.66 -0.26 25.60
N GLY A 39 21.05 -1.12 24.79
CA GLY A 39 21.12 -2.58 24.94
C GLY A 39 20.26 -3.17 26.08
N ARG A 40 19.47 -2.36 26.78
CA ARG A 40 18.60 -2.77 27.89
C ARG A 40 17.14 -2.52 27.56
N TYR A 41 16.32 -3.57 27.67
CA TYR A 41 14.90 -3.52 27.32
C TYR A 41 14.04 -3.97 28.49
N GLN A 42 12.92 -3.30 28.67
CA GLN A 42 11.85 -3.70 29.54
C GLN A 42 10.81 -4.46 28.73
N LEU A 43 10.60 -5.73 29.07
CA LEU A 43 9.57 -6.58 28.49
C LEU A 43 8.35 -6.61 29.40
N LEU A 44 7.18 -6.52 28.80
CA LEU A 44 5.89 -6.80 29.42
C LEU A 44 5.18 -7.84 28.57
N TRP A 45 4.99 -9.03 29.12
CA TRP A 45 4.29 -10.13 28.49
C TRP A 45 2.95 -10.36 29.19
N ARG A 46 1.85 -10.09 28.51
CA ARG A 46 0.49 -10.28 29.01
C ARG A 46 -0.16 -11.44 28.27
N THR A 47 -0.51 -12.49 29.01
CA THR A 47 -1.26 -13.64 28.49
C THR A 47 -2.68 -13.64 29.06
N PRO A 48 -3.72 -13.82 28.23
CA PRO A 48 -5.07 -13.94 28.73
C PRO A 48 -5.24 -15.25 29.51
N VAL A 49 -6.04 -15.20 30.58
CA VAL A 49 -6.47 -16.40 31.32
C VAL A 49 -7.88 -16.76 30.84
N LEU A 50 -8.01 -17.92 30.20
CA LEU A 50 -9.26 -18.42 29.63
C LEU A 50 -9.77 -19.59 30.48
N ALA A 51 -10.95 -19.42 31.07
CA ALA A 51 -11.57 -20.42 31.95
C ALA A 51 -10.64 -20.90 33.10
N GLY A 52 -9.84 -19.98 33.65
CA GLY A 52 -8.90 -20.29 34.74
C GLY A 52 -7.60 -20.99 34.29
N MET A 53 -7.42 -21.24 32.99
CA MET A 53 -6.18 -21.79 32.44
C MET A 53 -5.37 -20.73 31.70
N ARG A 54 -4.05 -20.71 31.95
CA ARG A 54 -3.10 -19.87 31.22
C ARG A 54 -2.98 -20.37 29.78
N LEU A 55 -2.96 -19.45 28.82
CA LEU A 55 -2.61 -19.77 27.44
C LEU A 55 -1.22 -20.43 27.41
N PRO A 56 -1.03 -21.63 26.83
CA PRO A 56 0.24 -22.37 26.86
C PRO A 56 1.25 -21.80 25.83
N VAL A 57 1.46 -20.49 25.87
CA VAL A 57 2.38 -19.77 24.99
C VAL A 57 3.56 -19.29 25.80
N VAL A 58 4.75 -19.76 25.43
CA VAL A 58 6.01 -19.40 26.05
C VAL A 58 6.76 -18.44 25.15
N LEU A 59 7.17 -17.32 25.71
CA LEU A 59 8.03 -16.35 25.04
C LEU A 59 9.46 -16.90 25.02
N ARG A 60 9.98 -17.20 23.82
CA ARG A 60 11.38 -17.59 23.63
C ARG A 60 12.15 -16.40 23.05
N LEU A 61 13.09 -15.93 23.86
CA LEU A 61 14.03 -14.86 23.52
C LEU A 61 15.31 -15.45 22.88
N PRO A 62 16.08 -14.66 22.13
CA PRO A 62 17.38 -15.07 21.60
C PRO A 62 18.36 -15.52 22.70
N ASP A 63 19.25 -16.47 22.38
CA ASP A 63 20.20 -17.07 23.35
C ASP A 63 21.18 -16.06 23.98
N GLU A 64 21.37 -14.89 23.37
CA GLU A 64 22.29 -13.86 23.87
C GLU A 64 21.67 -12.95 24.95
N VAL A 65 20.40 -13.16 25.30
CA VAL A 65 19.68 -12.34 26.26
C VAL A 65 20.04 -12.73 27.70
N ARG A 66 20.38 -11.74 28.53
CA ARG A 66 20.61 -11.91 29.97
C ARG A 66 19.56 -11.18 30.78
N ASP A 67 18.97 -11.86 31.76
CA ASP A 67 18.05 -11.24 32.69
C ASP A 67 18.81 -10.33 33.67
N VAL A 68 18.47 -9.05 33.69
CA VAL A 68 19.03 -8.06 34.61
C VAL A 68 18.30 -8.07 35.95
N VAL A 69 17.00 -8.36 35.91
CA VAL A 69 16.11 -8.43 37.08
C VAL A 69 15.25 -9.68 36.95
N ALA A 70 15.06 -10.41 38.05
CA ALA A 70 14.20 -11.58 38.07
C ALA A 70 12.77 -11.20 37.60
N PRO A 71 12.13 -11.99 36.72
CA PRO A 71 10.81 -11.68 36.19
C PRO A 71 9.79 -11.54 37.32
N GLY A 72 9.14 -10.38 37.39
CA GLY A 72 7.99 -10.16 38.27
C GLY A 72 6.72 -10.59 37.55
N ALA A 73 5.99 -11.55 38.12
CA ALA A 73 4.68 -11.95 37.63
C ALA A 73 3.58 -11.34 38.50
N GLN A 74 2.59 -10.73 37.87
CA GLN A 74 1.37 -10.24 38.50
C GLN A 74 0.17 -10.94 37.87
N GLU A 75 -0.59 -11.65 38.68
CA GLU A 75 -1.83 -12.29 38.26
C GLU A 75 -2.99 -11.29 38.41
N LEU A 76 -3.68 -11.03 37.31
CA LEU A 76 -4.91 -10.24 37.26
C LEU A 76 -6.10 -11.19 37.05
N SER A 77 -7.31 -10.72 37.35
CA SER A 77 -8.53 -11.52 37.24
C SER A 77 -8.78 -12.11 35.84
N ASP A 78 -8.19 -11.54 34.80
CA ASP A 78 -8.41 -11.90 33.40
C ASP A 78 -7.12 -12.21 32.60
N SER A 79 -5.95 -12.02 33.21
CA SER A 79 -4.66 -12.10 32.52
C SER A 79 -3.50 -12.24 33.48
N LEU A 80 -2.43 -12.87 33.02
CA LEU A 80 -1.15 -12.89 33.71
C LEU A 80 -0.21 -11.90 33.04
N VAL A 81 0.38 -10.98 33.81
CA VAL A 81 1.34 -10.00 33.33
C VAL A 81 2.71 -10.32 33.91
N GLU A 82 3.65 -10.67 33.06
CA GLU A 82 5.06 -10.89 33.40
C GLU A 82 5.87 -9.69 32.94
N ARG A 83 6.67 -9.12 33.84
CA ARG A 83 7.55 -7.98 33.56
C ARG A 83 8.98 -8.36 33.88
N GLN A 84 9.86 -8.19 32.89
CA GLN A 84 11.29 -8.48 33.05
C GLN A 84 12.12 -7.39 32.39
N VAL A 85 13.34 -7.20 32.88
CA VAL A 85 14.31 -6.30 32.27
C VAL A 85 15.46 -7.15 31.77
N ILE A 86 15.71 -7.06 30.47
CA ILE A 86 16.72 -7.85 29.78
C ILE A 86 17.85 -6.97 29.26
N ASP A 87 19.05 -7.53 29.20
CA ASP A 87 20.24 -6.94 28.60
C ASP A 87 20.68 -7.84 27.44
N VAL A 88 20.79 -7.23 26.26
CA VAL A 88 21.09 -7.92 25.00
C VAL A 88 22.44 -7.44 24.44
N GLY A 89 23.22 -6.73 25.26
CA GLY A 89 24.51 -6.17 24.90
C GLY A 89 24.44 -5.09 23.81
N ALA A 90 25.60 -4.73 23.27
CA ALA A 90 25.76 -3.61 22.34
C ALA A 90 25.05 -3.79 20.98
N GLN A 91 24.63 -5.00 20.63
CA GLN A 91 23.93 -5.28 19.37
C GLN A 91 22.41 -5.08 19.46
N GLY A 92 21.84 -4.98 20.68
CA GLY A 92 20.41 -4.78 20.89
C GLY A 92 19.52 -5.93 20.41
N LEU A 93 18.21 -5.70 20.39
CA LEU A 93 17.21 -6.66 19.88
C LEU A 93 16.96 -6.53 18.36
N ALA A 94 17.44 -5.46 17.75
CA ALA A 94 17.29 -5.19 16.33
C ALA A 94 17.81 -6.35 15.45
N GLY A 95 16.99 -6.79 14.50
CA GLY A 95 17.30 -7.90 13.59
C GLY A 95 17.21 -9.30 14.22
N LYS A 96 16.87 -9.41 15.50
CA LYS A 96 16.70 -10.69 16.20
C LYS A 96 15.26 -11.18 16.13
N ARG A 97 15.09 -12.50 16.18
CA ARG A 97 13.78 -13.17 16.18
C ARG A 97 13.30 -13.43 17.60
N ILE A 98 12.01 -13.18 17.84
CA ILE A 98 11.30 -13.60 19.05
C ILE A 98 10.26 -14.65 18.64
N GLU A 99 10.27 -15.79 19.33
CA GLU A 99 9.35 -16.89 19.06
C GLU A 99 8.29 -17.03 20.17
N PHE A 100 7.06 -17.35 19.78
CA PHE A 100 5.92 -17.61 20.66
C PHE A 100 5.59 -19.09 20.63
N VAL A 101 6.37 -19.88 21.35
CA VAL A 101 6.27 -21.34 21.33
C VAL A 101 4.93 -21.77 21.93
N GLY A 102 4.12 -22.48 21.16
CA GLY A 102 2.79 -22.94 21.57
C GLY A 102 1.64 -22.12 20.98
N LEU A 103 1.93 -20.95 20.38
CA LEU A 103 0.92 -20.10 19.73
C LEU A 103 0.23 -20.83 18.57
N GLN A 104 0.95 -21.68 17.84
CA GLN A 104 0.45 -22.48 16.73
C GLN A 104 -0.68 -23.46 17.12
N ALA A 105 -0.81 -23.77 18.42
CA ALA A 105 -1.86 -24.63 18.96
C ALA A 105 -3.07 -23.83 19.49
N THR A 106 -3.10 -22.51 19.27
CA THR A 106 -4.13 -21.61 19.76
C THR A 106 -4.84 -20.87 18.62
N VAL A 107 -6.01 -20.30 18.90
CA VAL A 107 -6.74 -19.40 18.00
C VAL A 107 -6.51 -17.92 18.32
N THR A 108 -5.58 -17.63 19.23
CA THR A 108 -5.30 -16.29 19.74
C THR A 108 -4.10 -15.70 19.01
N ASP A 109 -4.19 -14.44 18.62
CA ASP A 109 -3.06 -13.70 18.06
C ASP A 109 -2.22 -13.04 19.17
N VAL A 110 -0.98 -12.68 18.85
CA VAL A 110 -0.13 -11.87 19.74
C VAL A 110 0.09 -10.49 19.15
N LEU A 111 -0.26 -9.45 19.88
CA LEU A 111 0.09 -8.08 19.54
C LEU A 111 1.46 -7.75 20.14
N VAL A 112 2.44 -7.48 19.28
CA VAL A 112 3.80 -7.12 19.66
C VAL A 112 4.00 -5.64 19.43
N ARG A 113 4.31 -4.89 20.49
CA ARG A 113 4.66 -3.48 20.45
C ARG A 113 6.13 -3.31 20.85
N VAL A 114 6.89 -2.63 20.02
CA VAL A 114 8.30 -2.31 20.27
C VAL A 114 8.43 -0.80 20.29
N GLN A 115 9.09 -0.26 21.32
CA GLN A 115 9.39 1.15 21.47
C GLN A 115 10.88 1.30 21.78
N MET A 116 11.62 2.00 20.92
CA MET A 116 13.06 2.22 21.06
C MET A 116 13.35 3.57 21.73
N LEU A 117 14.60 3.79 22.16
CA LEU A 117 15.02 5.05 22.80
C LEU A 117 14.97 6.26 21.87
N ASP A 118 15.10 6.05 20.56
CA ASP A 118 14.99 7.09 19.53
C ASP A 118 13.53 7.56 19.29
N GLY A 119 12.57 6.99 20.02
CA GLY A 119 11.15 7.29 19.89
C GLY A 119 10.45 6.52 18.78
N THR A 120 11.16 5.66 18.03
CA THR A 120 10.53 4.77 17.05
C THR A 120 9.66 3.74 17.77
N HIS A 121 8.46 3.52 17.23
CA HIS A 121 7.58 2.45 17.68
C HIS A 121 7.07 1.63 16.51
N SER A 122 7.02 0.31 16.70
CA SER A 122 6.44 -0.64 15.75
C SER A 122 5.39 -1.47 16.46
N THR A 123 4.30 -1.78 15.76
CA THR A 123 3.25 -2.69 16.25
C THR A 123 3.03 -3.76 15.20
N THR A 124 3.25 -5.02 15.56
CA THR A 124 3.12 -6.17 14.67
C THR A 124 2.13 -7.16 15.27
N LEU A 125 1.21 -7.67 14.45
CA LEU A 125 0.30 -8.75 14.85
C LEU A 125 0.89 -10.09 14.41
N VAL A 126 1.19 -10.95 15.38
CA VAL A 126 1.74 -12.29 15.17
C VAL A 126 0.61 -13.30 15.23
N ARG A 127 0.49 -14.13 14.19
CA ARG A 127 -0.59 -15.12 14.03
C ARG A 127 -0.10 -16.53 14.36
N PRO A 128 -0.99 -17.46 14.76
CA PRO A 128 -0.64 -18.88 14.97
C PRO A 128 0.08 -19.55 13.80
N SER A 129 -0.19 -19.13 12.55
CA SER A 129 0.47 -19.64 11.34
C SER A 129 1.93 -19.20 11.18
N GLN A 130 2.32 -18.12 11.85
CA GLN A 130 3.67 -17.57 11.85
C GLN A 130 4.02 -17.14 13.29
N PRO A 131 4.31 -18.09 14.21
CA PRO A 131 4.43 -17.84 15.64
C PRO A 131 5.78 -17.19 16.03
N TRP A 132 6.27 -16.26 15.22
CA TRP A 132 7.48 -15.50 15.48
C TRP A 132 7.39 -14.09 14.90
N VAL A 133 8.20 -13.19 15.44
CA VAL A 133 8.41 -11.84 14.89
C VAL A 133 9.90 -11.55 14.80
N ASP A 134 10.31 -10.95 13.69
CA ASP A 134 11.65 -10.41 13.54
C ASP A 134 11.61 -8.94 13.97
N ILE A 135 12.40 -8.57 14.99
CA ILE A 135 12.44 -7.19 15.50
C ILE A 135 13.09 -6.32 14.42
N ALA A 136 12.31 -5.41 13.84
CA ALA A 136 12.83 -4.50 12.85
C ALA A 136 14.05 -3.74 13.41
N THR A 137 15.18 -3.80 12.70
CA THR A 137 16.24 -2.80 12.87
C THR A 137 15.61 -1.43 12.70
N SER A 138 15.84 -0.49 13.62
CA SER A 138 15.52 0.91 13.36
C SER A 138 16.26 1.30 12.09
N LEU A 139 15.54 1.32 10.98
CA LEU A 139 16.08 1.77 9.72
C LEU A 139 16.38 3.23 9.95
N GLY A 140 17.65 3.62 9.86
CA GLY A 140 17.99 5.04 9.89
C GLY A 140 17.21 5.79 8.80
N PRO A 141 17.00 7.12 8.92
CA PRO A 141 16.20 7.89 7.95
C PRO A 141 16.62 7.67 6.49
N LEU A 142 17.92 7.47 6.25
CA LEU A 142 18.46 7.18 4.93
C LEU A 142 18.04 5.80 4.39
N ALA A 143 17.95 4.79 5.26
CA ALA A 143 17.52 3.45 4.89
C ALA A 143 16.00 3.42 4.63
N VAL A 144 15.20 4.15 5.44
CA VAL A 144 13.77 4.38 5.17
C VAL A 144 13.58 5.06 3.83
N ALA A 145 14.30 6.16 3.59
CA ALA A 145 14.23 6.88 2.32
C ALA A 145 14.61 5.98 1.13
N GLY A 146 15.68 5.18 1.25
CA GLY A 146 16.09 4.24 0.20
C GLY A 146 15.04 3.17 -0.10
N ALA A 147 14.44 2.57 0.93
CA ALA A 147 13.39 1.57 0.77
C ALA A 147 12.14 2.15 0.09
N TYR A 148 11.64 3.29 0.56
CA TYR A 148 10.46 3.93 -0.04
C TYR A 148 10.73 4.49 -1.43
N LEU A 149 11.95 4.99 -1.70
CA LEU A 149 12.37 5.36 -3.05
C LEU A 149 12.27 4.15 -4.00
N SER A 150 12.77 2.98 -3.58
CA SER A 150 12.66 1.76 -4.39
C SER A 150 11.21 1.33 -4.60
N HIS A 151 10.37 1.39 -3.57
CA HIS A 151 8.94 1.09 -3.70
C HIS A 151 8.21 2.07 -4.62
N GLY A 152 8.58 3.35 -4.64
CA GLY A 152 8.04 4.33 -5.58
C GLY A 152 8.38 4.00 -7.04
N ILE A 153 9.63 3.57 -7.29
CA ILE A 153 10.07 3.13 -8.62
C ILE A 153 9.31 1.86 -9.05
N GLU A 154 9.22 0.87 -8.16
CA GLU A 154 8.49 -0.37 -8.44
C GLU A 154 6.99 -0.11 -8.67
N HIS A 155 6.38 0.75 -7.86
CA HIS A 155 4.98 1.12 -7.99
C HIS A 155 4.65 1.61 -9.40
N ILE A 156 5.43 2.54 -9.94
CA ILE A 156 5.17 3.05 -11.29
C ILE A 156 5.51 2.03 -12.38
N LEU A 157 6.59 1.26 -12.23
CA LEU A 157 7.01 0.29 -13.25
C LEU A 157 6.08 -0.94 -13.33
N PHE A 158 5.44 -1.32 -12.22
CA PHE A 158 4.44 -2.39 -12.19
C PHE A 158 3.00 -1.87 -12.26
N GLY A 159 2.79 -0.56 -12.08
CA GLY A 159 1.52 0.14 -12.29
C GLY A 159 1.23 0.34 -13.77
N PHE A 160 0.69 -0.69 -14.43
CA PHE A 160 0.41 -0.64 -15.87
C PHE A 160 -0.55 0.49 -16.27
N ASP A 161 -1.49 0.86 -15.40
CA ASP A 161 -2.36 2.03 -15.57
C ASP A 161 -1.56 3.33 -15.73
N HIS A 162 -0.55 3.53 -14.89
CA HIS A 162 0.33 4.68 -14.95
C HIS A 162 1.21 4.68 -16.20
N LEU A 163 1.79 3.52 -16.56
CA LEU A 163 2.62 3.40 -17.76
C LEU A 163 1.81 3.66 -19.04
N LEU A 164 0.58 3.14 -19.13
CA LEU A 164 -0.30 3.41 -20.27
C LEU A 164 -0.70 4.89 -20.33
N PHE A 165 -0.93 5.53 -19.18
CA PHE A 165 -1.20 6.96 -19.10
C PHE A 165 -0.01 7.79 -19.60
N VAL A 166 1.20 7.53 -19.07
CA VAL A 166 2.43 8.23 -19.48
C VAL A 166 2.74 7.97 -20.96
N LEU A 167 2.53 6.74 -21.46
CA LEU A 167 2.65 6.43 -22.88
C LEU A 167 1.69 7.29 -23.71
N GLY A 168 0.44 7.43 -23.29
CA GLY A 168 -0.52 8.30 -23.95
C GLY A 168 -0.08 9.78 -23.96
N LEU A 169 0.52 10.26 -22.86
CA LEU A 169 1.09 11.61 -22.78
C LEU A 169 2.26 11.79 -23.74
N ILE A 170 3.18 10.82 -23.85
CA ILE A 170 4.27 10.83 -24.84
C ILE A 170 3.71 10.90 -26.26
N LEU A 171 2.65 10.15 -26.55
CA LEU A 171 2.03 10.13 -27.87
C LEU A 171 1.29 11.42 -28.20
N ILE A 172 0.74 12.14 -27.23
CA ILE A 172 -0.01 13.38 -27.48
C ILE A 172 0.88 14.62 -27.38
N VAL A 173 1.75 14.75 -26.39
CA VAL A 173 2.55 15.96 -26.12
C VAL A 173 3.82 15.96 -26.96
N ARG A 174 3.93 16.90 -27.92
CA ARG A 174 5.06 16.95 -28.86
C ARG A 174 6.33 17.60 -28.30
N ASN A 175 6.21 18.48 -27.33
CA ASN A 175 7.34 19.23 -26.79
C ASN A 175 7.84 18.55 -25.51
N THR A 176 9.10 18.09 -25.49
CA THR A 176 9.71 17.41 -24.35
C THR A 176 9.63 18.24 -23.06
N ARG A 177 9.84 19.56 -23.13
CA ARG A 177 9.72 20.42 -21.93
C ARG A 177 8.28 20.43 -21.39
N MET A 178 7.29 20.48 -22.28
CA MET A 178 5.88 20.42 -21.88
C MET A 178 5.51 19.02 -21.35
N LEU A 179 6.07 17.95 -21.94
CA LEU A 179 5.88 16.59 -21.46
C LEU A 179 6.40 16.45 -20.03
N LEU A 180 7.62 16.91 -19.75
CA LEU A 180 8.20 16.88 -18.41
C LEU A 180 7.34 17.67 -17.41
N LEU A 181 6.95 18.90 -17.74
CA LEU A 181 6.03 19.70 -16.90
C LEU A 181 4.69 18.98 -16.65
N THR A 182 4.17 18.28 -17.66
CA THR A 182 2.89 17.56 -17.57
C THR A 182 3.01 16.34 -16.66
N VAL A 183 4.10 15.59 -16.77
CA VAL A 183 4.36 14.39 -15.96
C VAL A 183 4.65 14.78 -14.52
N THR A 184 5.54 15.75 -14.27
CA THR A 184 5.79 16.27 -12.92
C THR A 184 4.52 16.85 -12.29
N GLY A 185 3.66 17.50 -13.09
CA GLY A 185 2.36 17.98 -12.64
C GLY A 185 1.42 16.84 -12.21
N PHE A 186 1.41 15.73 -12.95
CA PHE A 186 0.70 14.51 -12.56
C PHE A 186 1.24 13.94 -11.24
N THR A 187 2.56 13.82 -11.10
CA THR A 187 3.20 13.28 -9.89
C THR A 187 2.91 14.15 -8.67
N LEU A 188 2.95 15.48 -8.83
CA LEU A 188 2.61 16.41 -7.76
C LEU A 188 1.16 16.21 -7.30
N ALA A 189 0.21 16.14 -8.23
CA ALA A 189 -1.19 15.91 -7.92
C ALA A 189 -1.45 14.54 -7.27
N HIS A 190 -0.79 13.50 -7.77
CA HIS A 190 -0.78 12.17 -7.19
C HIS A 190 -0.25 12.20 -5.76
N SER A 191 0.89 12.85 -5.53
CA SER A 191 1.51 13.01 -4.20
C SER A 191 0.55 13.64 -3.20
N ILE A 192 -0.18 14.69 -3.61
CA ILE A 192 -1.15 15.39 -2.75
C ILE A 192 -2.25 14.44 -2.29
N THR A 193 -2.89 13.75 -3.23
CA THR A 193 -4.06 12.90 -2.91
C THR A 193 -3.67 11.61 -2.21
N LEU A 194 -2.52 11.01 -2.58
CA LEU A 194 -1.92 9.90 -1.85
C LEU A 194 -1.62 10.29 -0.40
N SER A 195 -1.01 11.45 -0.17
CA SER A 195 -0.71 11.92 1.20
C SER A 195 -1.97 12.14 2.00
N LEU A 196 -2.98 12.81 1.42
CA LEU A 196 -4.26 13.05 2.09
C LEU A 196 -4.99 11.76 2.44
N ALA A 197 -5.00 10.78 1.55
CA ALA A 197 -5.64 9.50 1.79
C ALA A 197 -4.86 8.66 2.82
N THR A 198 -3.54 8.64 2.73
CA THR A 198 -2.65 7.94 3.67
C THR A 198 -2.75 8.48 5.09
N LEU A 199 -2.87 9.81 5.25
CA LEU A 199 -3.06 10.46 6.54
C LEU A 199 -4.51 10.35 7.07
N GLY A 200 -5.39 9.66 6.35
CA GLY A 200 -6.79 9.50 6.73
C GLY A 200 -7.64 10.77 6.62
N VAL A 201 -7.17 11.80 5.91
CA VAL A 201 -7.93 13.04 5.68
C VAL A 201 -9.08 12.80 4.69
N ILE A 202 -8.83 11.97 3.69
CA ILE A 202 -9.81 11.62 2.65
C ILE A 202 -9.96 10.10 2.60
N HIS A 203 -11.20 9.62 2.60
CA HIS A 203 -11.51 8.21 2.41
C HIS A 203 -12.48 8.08 1.23
N VAL A 204 -12.05 7.35 0.20
CA VAL A 204 -12.88 7.05 -0.98
C VAL A 204 -12.82 5.55 -1.22
N PRO A 205 -13.95 4.88 -1.52
CA PRO A 205 -13.95 3.46 -1.86
C PRO A 205 -13.04 3.19 -3.08
N GLY A 206 -12.26 2.10 -3.02
CA GLY A 206 -11.32 1.72 -4.09
C GLY A 206 -11.98 1.51 -5.46
N PRO A 207 -13.04 0.68 -5.60
CA PRO A 207 -13.56 0.32 -6.91
C PRO A 207 -13.98 1.53 -7.79
N PRO A 208 -14.72 2.54 -7.26
CA PRO A 208 -15.01 3.77 -8.01
C PRO A 208 -13.77 4.54 -8.47
N VAL A 209 -12.74 4.62 -7.63
CA VAL A 209 -11.49 5.31 -7.97
C VAL A 209 -10.78 4.58 -9.10
N GLU A 210 -10.64 3.26 -8.99
CA GLU A 210 -10.01 2.44 -10.02
C GLU A 210 -10.74 2.50 -11.36
N ALA A 211 -12.08 2.50 -11.35
CA ALA A 211 -12.87 2.70 -12.57
C ALA A 211 -12.60 4.09 -13.18
N CYS A 212 -12.55 5.14 -12.37
CA CYS A 212 -12.19 6.48 -12.84
C CYS A 212 -10.77 6.55 -13.43
N ILE A 213 -9.81 5.84 -12.84
CA ILE A 213 -8.44 5.71 -13.36
C ILE A 213 -8.47 5.06 -14.75
N ALA A 214 -9.16 3.92 -14.92
CA ALA A 214 -9.30 3.28 -16.22
C ALA A 214 -9.97 4.20 -17.26
N LEU A 215 -11.02 4.92 -16.86
CA LEU A 215 -11.70 5.90 -17.71
C LEU A 215 -10.78 7.04 -18.14
N SER A 216 -9.89 7.52 -17.26
CA SER A 216 -8.92 8.57 -17.61
C SER A 216 -7.98 8.16 -18.75
N ILE A 217 -7.54 6.89 -18.76
CA ILE A 217 -6.68 6.33 -19.81
C ILE A 217 -7.48 6.17 -21.12
N LEU A 218 -8.74 5.73 -21.02
CA LEU A 218 -9.62 5.62 -22.18
C LEU A 218 -9.87 6.99 -22.83
N LEU A 219 -10.11 8.03 -22.02
CA LEU A 219 -10.25 9.42 -22.49
C LEU A 219 -8.96 9.90 -23.16
N LEU A 220 -7.79 9.60 -22.60
CA LEU A 220 -6.50 9.95 -23.20
C LEU A 220 -6.29 9.26 -24.56
N ALA A 221 -6.65 7.98 -24.68
CA ALA A 221 -6.60 7.24 -25.94
C ALA A 221 -7.50 7.89 -27.02
N SER A 222 -8.71 8.30 -26.64
CA SER A 222 -9.63 9.05 -27.52
C SER A 222 -9.01 10.38 -27.96
N GLU A 223 -8.41 11.15 -27.04
CA GLU A 223 -7.77 12.43 -27.33
C GLU A 223 -6.60 12.30 -28.32
N ILE A 224 -5.84 11.20 -28.26
CA ILE A 224 -4.77 10.90 -29.22
C ILE A 224 -5.34 10.75 -30.64
N LEU A 225 -6.44 10.00 -30.78
CA LEU A 225 -7.10 9.76 -32.07
C LEU A 225 -7.75 11.04 -32.62
N ARG A 226 -8.44 11.83 -31.78
CA ARG A 226 -9.01 13.12 -32.16
C ARG A 226 -7.93 14.07 -32.68
N ARG A 227 -6.81 14.18 -31.97
CA ARG A 227 -5.64 14.96 -32.41
C ARG A 227 -5.06 14.46 -33.74
N GLN A 228 -5.04 13.15 -33.99
CA GLN A 228 -4.58 12.60 -35.27
C GLN A 228 -5.49 12.97 -36.44
N ARG A 229 -6.80 13.12 -36.21
CA ARG A 229 -7.79 13.54 -37.21
C ARG A 229 -7.81 15.05 -37.46
N GLY A 230 -7.02 15.82 -36.69
CA GLY A 230 -7.01 17.28 -36.76
C GLY A 230 -8.16 17.94 -35.99
N GLU A 231 -8.85 17.18 -35.13
CA GLU A 231 -9.92 17.71 -34.29
C GLU A 231 -9.36 18.44 -33.06
N PRO A 232 -10.11 19.39 -32.46
CA PRO A 232 -9.71 20.05 -31.21
C PRO A 232 -9.54 19.02 -30.08
N SER A 233 -8.39 19.00 -29.42
CA SER A 233 -8.12 18.10 -28.29
C SER A 233 -7.80 18.91 -27.03
N LEU A 234 -8.52 18.63 -25.95
CA LEU A 234 -8.33 19.29 -24.66
C LEU A 234 -6.94 18.96 -24.13
N THR A 235 -6.57 17.68 -24.12
CA THR A 235 -5.27 17.21 -23.63
C THR A 235 -4.12 17.69 -24.51
N ALA A 236 -4.36 17.91 -25.81
CA ALA A 236 -3.36 18.52 -26.68
C ALA A 236 -3.11 20.00 -26.36
N THR A 237 -4.14 20.72 -25.91
CA THR A 237 -4.12 22.16 -25.68
C THR A 237 -3.68 22.51 -24.26
N TRP A 238 -4.15 21.74 -23.27
CA TRP A 238 -3.90 21.93 -21.84
C TRP A 238 -3.38 20.63 -21.19
N PRO A 239 -2.27 20.05 -21.67
CA PRO A 239 -1.80 18.74 -21.23
C PRO A 239 -1.53 18.70 -19.71
N TRP A 240 -0.86 19.72 -19.17
CA TRP A 240 -0.52 19.79 -17.74
C TRP A 240 -1.75 19.82 -16.84
N ALA A 241 -2.81 20.53 -17.25
CA ALA A 241 -4.04 20.64 -16.45
C ALA A 241 -4.79 19.30 -16.41
N VAL A 242 -4.91 18.65 -17.58
CA VAL A 242 -5.54 17.31 -17.68
C VAL A 242 -4.74 16.29 -16.87
N ALA A 243 -3.42 16.28 -17.01
CA ALA A 243 -2.57 15.35 -16.27
C ALA A 243 -2.59 15.61 -14.76
N PHE A 244 -2.62 16.87 -14.33
CA PHE A 244 -2.80 17.22 -12.91
C PHE A 244 -4.14 16.69 -12.38
N SER A 245 -5.25 16.91 -13.09
CA SER A 245 -6.57 16.39 -12.69
C SER A 245 -6.60 14.86 -12.60
N PHE A 246 -5.99 14.16 -13.54
CA PHE A 246 -5.89 12.70 -13.48
C PHE A 246 -4.93 12.21 -12.40
N GLY A 247 -3.84 12.94 -12.14
CA GLY A 247 -2.93 12.65 -11.03
C GLY A 247 -3.65 12.66 -9.67
N LEU A 248 -4.56 13.61 -9.44
CA LEU A 248 -5.41 13.63 -8.24
C LEU A 248 -6.25 12.34 -8.09
N LEU A 249 -6.77 11.79 -9.20
CA LEU A 249 -7.54 10.55 -9.16
C LEU A 249 -6.65 9.34 -8.90
N HIS A 250 -5.47 9.29 -9.55
CA HIS A 250 -4.55 8.17 -9.45
C HIS A 250 -3.97 8.02 -8.03
N GLY A 251 -3.67 9.13 -7.34
CA GLY A 251 -3.13 9.08 -5.97
C GLY A 251 -4.09 8.46 -4.95
N LEU A 252 -5.40 8.54 -5.18
CA LEU A 252 -6.40 7.88 -4.33
C LEU A 252 -6.40 6.35 -4.50
N GLY A 253 -6.06 5.84 -5.69
CA GLY A 253 -6.14 4.41 -6.00
C GLY A 253 -5.10 3.56 -5.28
N PHE A 254 -3.99 4.15 -4.85
CA PHE A 254 -2.88 3.43 -4.23
C PHE A 254 -2.81 3.56 -2.70
N ALA A 255 -3.59 4.48 -2.10
CA ALA A 255 -3.47 4.79 -0.68
C ALA A 255 -3.63 3.58 0.25
N SER A 256 -4.58 2.69 -0.04
CA SER A 256 -4.83 1.48 0.75
C SER A 256 -3.63 0.52 0.72
N ALA A 257 -3.02 0.32 -0.46
CA ALA A 257 -1.85 -0.54 -0.61
C ALA A 257 -0.62 0.01 0.13
N LEU A 258 -0.45 1.35 0.17
CA LEU A 258 0.66 1.96 0.90
C LEU A 258 0.49 1.84 2.43
N ILE A 259 -0.74 1.87 2.92
CA ILE A 259 -1.05 1.58 4.33
C ILE A 259 -0.72 0.12 4.65
N ASP A 260 -1.06 -0.82 3.77
CA ASP A 260 -0.80 -2.26 3.95
C ASP A 260 0.70 -2.60 3.93
N ILE A 261 1.52 -1.86 3.19
CA ILE A 261 2.99 -1.99 3.20
C ILE A 261 3.58 -1.63 4.58
N GLY A 262 2.86 -0.85 5.39
CA GLY A 262 3.25 -0.52 6.76
C GLY A 262 4.20 0.68 6.83
N LEU A 263 3.65 1.88 7.04
CA LEU A 263 4.44 3.10 7.18
C LEU A 263 5.18 3.16 8.54
N PRO A 264 6.47 3.52 8.57
CA PRO A 264 7.17 3.78 9.82
C PRO A 264 6.51 4.99 10.49
N GLN A 265 5.89 4.78 11.66
CA GLN A 265 5.02 5.79 12.28
C GLN A 265 5.76 7.09 12.68
N GLY A 266 7.09 7.04 12.83
CA GLY A 266 7.92 8.22 13.09
C GLY A 266 8.37 8.99 11.83
N ASP A 267 8.37 8.35 10.66
CA ASP A 267 9.01 8.87 9.43
C ASP A 267 8.04 8.96 8.23
N VAL A 268 6.73 9.01 8.48
CA VAL A 268 5.70 9.05 7.41
C VAL A 268 5.96 10.15 6.36
N PRO A 269 6.29 11.41 6.71
CA PRO A 269 6.57 12.43 5.70
C PRO A 269 7.79 12.12 4.84
N LEU A 270 8.83 11.54 5.44
CA LEU A 270 10.05 11.14 4.73
C LEU A 270 9.78 9.95 3.79
N ALA A 271 9.04 8.96 4.27
CA ALA A 271 8.61 7.81 3.48
C ALA A 271 7.76 8.24 2.27
N LEU A 272 6.77 9.13 2.49
CA LEU A 272 5.94 9.68 1.41
C LEU A 272 6.74 10.51 0.41
N LEU A 273 7.65 11.35 0.89
CA LEU A 273 8.51 12.15 0.00
C LEU A 273 9.41 11.25 -0.84
N ALA A 274 10.10 10.29 -0.21
CA ALA A 274 10.98 9.36 -0.89
C ALA A 274 10.23 8.49 -1.91
N PHE A 275 9.04 8.00 -1.54
CA PHE A 275 8.15 7.28 -2.44
C PHE A 275 7.81 8.11 -3.69
N ASN A 276 7.35 9.35 -3.52
CA ASN A 276 6.98 10.20 -4.66
C ASN A 276 8.19 10.59 -5.54
N ILE A 277 9.37 10.77 -4.94
CA ILE A 277 10.61 10.93 -5.70
C ILE A 277 10.90 9.66 -6.52
N GLY A 278 10.67 8.48 -5.94
CA GLY A 278 10.81 7.19 -6.62
C GLY A 278 9.86 7.06 -7.81
N VAL A 279 8.61 7.48 -7.64
CA VAL A 279 7.60 7.54 -8.70
C VAL A 279 8.07 8.44 -9.85
N GLU A 280 8.50 9.68 -9.57
CA GLU A 280 9.02 10.60 -10.60
C GLU A 280 10.23 10.00 -11.33
N VAL A 281 11.18 9.41 -10.60
CA VAL A 281 12.37 8.75 -11.18
C VAL A 281 11.97 7.60 -12.11
N GLY A 282 11.05 6.73 -11.69
CA GLY A 282 10.57 5.62 -12.52
C GLY A 282 9.81 6.11 -13.76
N GLN A 283 8.99 7.15 -13.63
CA GLN A 283 8.31 7.78 -14.78
C GLN A 283 9.31 8.37 -15.78
N LEU A 284 10.30 9.12 -15.31
CA LEU A 284 11.33 9.70 -16.15
C LEU A 284 12.18 8.63 -16.84
N ALA A 285 12.51 7.54 -16.15
CA ALA A 285 13.21 6.39 -16.72
C ALA A 285 12.38 5.74 -17.85
N PHE A 286 11.08 5.53 -17.64
CA PHE A 286 10.19 5.01 -18.66
C PHE A 286 10.08 5.94 -19.88
N ILE A 287 9.92 7.25 -19.65
CA ILE A 287 9.89 8.25 -20.74
C ILE A 287 11.19 8.23 -21.53
N ALA A 288 12.34 8.22 -20.86
CA ALA A 288 13.65 8.15 -21.50
C ALA A 288 13.79 6.88 -22.35
N ALA A 289 13.35 5.73 -21.85
CA ALA A 289 13.36 4.47 -22.58
C ALA A 289 12.48 4.53 -23.85
N VAL A 290 11.23 4.99 -23.73
CA VAL A 290 10.30 5.10 -24.88
C VAL A 290 10.82 6.09 -25.93
N LEU A 291 11.28 7.28 -25.50
CA LEU A 291 11.87 8.27 -26.41
C LEU A 291 13.15 7.74 -27.07
N GLY A 292 13.97 6.97 -26.35
CA GLY A 292 15.15 6.30 -26.88
C GLY A 292 14.80 5.29 -27.97
N VAL A 293 13.79 4.45 -27.74
CA VAL A 293 13.27 3.50 -28.74
C VAL A 293 12.73 4.24 -29.97
N MET A 294 11.95 5.32 -29.76
CA MET A 294 11.45 6.15 -30.87
C MET A 294 12.59 6.80 -31.67
N GLN A 295 13.65 7.24 -30.99
CA GLN A 295 14.82 7.85 -31.63
C GLN A 295 15.64 6.81 -32.42
N LEU A 296 15.81 5.60 -31.89
CA LEU A 296 16.44 4.49 -32.60
C LEU A 296 15.62 4.07 -33.82
N ALA A 297 14.29 4.01 -33.69
CA ALA A 297 13.38 3.70 -34.79
C ALA A 297 13.52 4.68 -35.97
N LYS A 298 13.84 5.96 -35.70
CA LYS A 298 14.09 6.96 -36.77
C LYS A 298 15.33 6.63 -37.61
N GLN A 299 16.31 5.89 -37.08
CA GLN A 299 17.49 5.48 -37.86
C GLN A 299 17.11 4.55 -39.02
N PHE A 300 16.02 3.78 -38.87
CA PHE A 300 15.50 2.87 -39.90
C PHE A 300 14.63 3.59 -40.96
N ARG A 301 14.56 4.93 -40.94
CA ARG A 301 13.81 5.76 -41.91
C ARG A 301 12.39 5.26 -42.17
N ILE A 302 11.69 4.86 -41.11
CA ILE A 302 10.31 4.37 -41.18
C ILE A 302 9.43 5.41 -41.91
N PRO A 303 8.70 5.02 -42.98
CA PRO A 303 7.78 5.91 -43.68
C PRO A 303 6.76 6.55 -42.74
N ARG A 304 6.45 7.84 -42.95
CA ARG A 304 5.46 8.59 -42.13
C ARG A 304 4.09 7.92 -42.04
N ILE A 305 3.68 7.20 -43.08
CA ILE A 305 2.42 6.44 -43.10
C ILE A 305 2.43 5.30 -42.07
N ILE A 306 3.57 4.65 -41.87
CA ILE A 306 3.73 3.57 -40.89
C ILE A 306 3.76 4.16 -39.49
N GLU A 307 4.49 5.25 -39.26
CA GLU A 307 4.49 5.96 -37.97
C GLU A 307 3.07 6.40 -37.56
N PHE A 308 2.32 6.97 -38.50
CA PHE A 308 0.93 7.36 -38.28
C PHE A 308 0.07 6.15 -37.88
N ARG A 309 0.16 5.04 -38.63
CA ARG A 309 -0.58 3.80 -38.34
C ARG A 309 -0.18 3.19 -37.00
N LEU A 310 1.11 3.16 -36.67
CA LEU A 310 1.60 2.65 -35.38
C LEU A 310 1.00 3.44 -34.24
N ARG A 311 1.03 4.78 -34.29
CA ARG A 311 0.42 5.63 -33.26
C ARG A 311 -1.10 5.39 -33.14
N THR A 312 -1.78 5.16 -34.25
CA THR A 312 -3.22 4.82 -34.25
C THR A 312 -3.46 3.45 -33.61
N VAL A 313 -2.70 2.42 -34.01
CA VAL A 313 -2.80 1.06 -33.45
C VAL A 313 -2.50 1.07 -31.95
N THR A 314 -1.47 1.80 -31.51
CA THR A 314 -1.15 1.95 -30.09
C THR A 314 -2.29 2.64 -29.34
N ALA A 315 -2.86 3.73 -29.87
CA ALA A 315 -3.99 4.40 -29.23
C ALA A 315 -5.22 3.48 -29.11
N TYR A 316 -5.54 2.69 -30.14
CA TYR A 316 -6.60 1.69 -30.04
C TYR A 316 -6.29 0.58 -29.04
N GLY A 317 -5.05 0.08 -29.01
CA GLY A 317 -4.63 -0.94 -28.05
C GLY A 317 -4.77 -0.46 -26.60
N VAL A 318 -4.26 0.74 -26.31
CA VAL A 318 -4.41 1.39 -25.00
C VAL A 318 -5.89 1.59 -24.65
N GLY A 319 -6.69 2.09 -25.60
CA GLY A 319 -8.11 2.31 -25.40
C GLY A 319 -8.89 1.01 -25.13
N VAL A 320 -8.58 -0.09 -25.82
CA VAL A 320 -9.23 -1.39 -25.61
C VAL A 320 -8.89 -1.95 -24.23
N VAL A 321 -7.63 -1.92 -23.82
CA VAL A 321 -7.21 -2.36 -22.47
C VAL A 321 -7.88 -1.51 -21.39
N ALA A 322 -7.88 -0.18 -21.56
CA ALA A 322 -8.53 0.73 -20.63
C ALA A 322 -10.05 0.54 -20.55
N ALA A 323 -10.72 0.29 -21.68
CA ALA A 323 -12.15 0.01 -21.72
C ALA A 323 -12.49 -1.33 -21.04
N PHE A 324 -11.68 -2.36 -21.27
CA PHE A 324 -11.81 -3.65 -20.59
C PHE A 324 -11.71 -3.47 -19.06
N TRP A 325 -10.63 -2.82 -18.59
CA TRP A 325 -10.44 -2.54 -17.18
C TRP A 325 -11.54 -1.67 -16.56
N PHE A 326 -12.05 -0.70 -17.31
CA PHE A 326 -13.16 0.13 -16.85
C PHE A 326 -14.40 -0.72 -16.57
N VAL A 327 -14.77 -1.62 -17.50
CA VAL A 327 -15.92 -2.52 -17.33
C VAL A 327 -15.68 -3.52 -16.20
N GLU A 328 -14.49 -4.10 -16.11
CA GLU A 328 -14.09 -5.02 -15.05
C GLU A 328 -14.24 -4.38 -13.66
N ARG A 329 -13.70 -3.17 -13.47
CA ARG A 329 -13.76 -2.44 -12.19
C ARG A 329 -15.16 -1.95 -11.86
N LEU A 330 -15.97 -1.61 -12.87
CA LEU A 330 -17.37 -1.26 -12.69
C LEU A 330 -18.21 -2.45 -12.22
N ALA A 331 -17.91 -3.66 -12.70
CA ALA A 331 -18.56 -4.88 -12.23
C ALA A 331 -18.24 -5.16 -10.75
N GLY A 332 -17.04 -4.78 -10.29
CA GLY A 332 -16.63 -4.85 -8.88
C GLY A 332 -17.39 -3.93 -7.92
N PHE A 333 -18.29 -3.05 -8.40
CA PHE A 333 -19.10 -2.19 -7.51
C PHE A 333 -20.19 -2.98 -6.78
N TRP A 334 -20.58 -4.13 -7.32
CA TRP A 334 -21.71 -4.94 -6.86
C TRP A 334 -21.28 -6.29 -6.27
N ALA A 335 -19.97 -6.53 -6.17
CA ALA A 335 -19.36 -7.73 -5.59
C ALA A 335 -19.00 -7.48 -4.13
#